data_AF-A0A956W5H6-F1
#
_entry.id   AF-A0A956W5H6-F1
#
_cell.length_a   1.000
_cell.length_b   1.000
_cell.length_c   1.000
_cell.angle_alpha   90.00
_cell.angle_beta   90.00
_cell.angle_gamma   90.00
#
_symmetry.space_group_name_H-M   'P 1'
#
loop_
_entity.id
_entity.type
_entity.pdbx_description
1 polymer ?
#
loop_
_entity_poly.entity_id
_entity_poly.type
_entity_poly.pdbx_seq_one_letter_code
_entity_poly.pdbx_strand_id
1 'polypeptide(L)'
;MKPRLLAVGVFLLAVALFAAGCAGVANPEGWAPPVFEGDDILLFLDKEELSAVAYDGTSAVVLWTFPDENLTSEKDIKLRSVYSEPVVDDDTVYIGSYEGDIYAIGRGDGR
;
A
#
# COMPACT_ATOMS: atom_id res chain seq x y z
N MET A 1 -46.70 8.98 29.72
CA MET A 1 -45.27 9.07 29.35
C MET A 1 -44.94 10.54 29.09
N LYS A 2 -43.91 11.11 29.73
CA LYS A 2 -43.62 12.55 29.61
C LYS A 2 -42.98 12.82 28.23
N PRO A 3 -43.51 13.71 27.39
CA PRO A 3 -43.02 13.96 26.02
C PRO A 3 -41.53 14.33 25.97
N ARG A 4 -41.01 14.88 27.07
CA ARG A 4 -39.58 15.19 27.28
C ARG A 4 -38.69 13.94 27.30
N LEU A 5 -39.15 12.82 27.86
CA LEU A 5 -38.39 11.55 27.89
C LEU A 5 -38.30 10.92 26.49
N LEU A 6 -39.36 11.08 25.69
CA LEU A 6 -39.44 10.56 24.33
C LEU A 6 -38.49 11.33 23.39
N ALA A 7 -38.44 12.66 23.53
CA ALA A 7 -37.51 13.51 22.78
C ALA A 7 -36.03 13.19 23.10
N VAL A 8 -35.70 12.95 24.38
CA VAL A 8 -34.35 12.56 24.80
C VAL A 8 -33.97 11.19 24.22
N GLY A 9 -34.90 10.22 24.20
CA GLY A 9 -34.66 8.92 23.60
C GLY A 9 -34.37 8.99 22.10
N VAL A 10 -35.15 9.79 21.35
CA VAL A 10 -34.94 10.00 19.90
C VAL A 10 -33.60 10.69 19.63
N PHE A 11 -33.25 11.69 20.45
CA PHE A 11 -31.97 12.39 20.32
C PHE A 11 -30.77 11.46 20.57
N LEU A 12 -30.82 10.63 21.61
CA LEU A 12 -29.77 9.64 21.88
C LEU A 12 -29.64 8.60 20.77
N LEU A 13 -30.75 8.13 20.20
CA LEU A 13 -30.75 7.20 19.07
C LEU A 13 -30.13 7.84 17.82
N ALA A 14 -30.45 9.12 17.54
CA ALA A 14 -29.86 9.85 16.43
C ALA A 14 -28.34 10.01 16.60
N VAL A 15 -27.87 10.40 17.79
CA VAL A 15 -26.42 10.52 18.08
C VAL A 15 -25.71 9.17 17.90
N ALA A 16 -26.31 8.07 18.34
CA ALA A 16 -25.74 6.73 18.15
C ALA A 16 -25.65 6.33 16.66
N LEU A 17 -26.66 6.66 15.85
CA LEU A 17 -26.64 6.43 14.40
C LEU A 17 -25.56 7.27 13.69
N PHE A 18 -25.36 8.53 14.08
CA PHE A 18 -24.29 9.37 13.53
C PHE A 18 -22.89 8.90 13.96
N ALA A 19 -22.74 8.39 15.19
CA ALA A 19 -21.47 7.86 15.68
C ALA A 19 -21.04 6.56 14.96
N ALA A 20 -21.99 5.76 14.46
CA ALA A 20 -21.71 4.56 13.67
C ALA A 20 -21.20 4.87 12.24
N GLY A 21 -21.26 6.13 11.79
CA GLY A 21 -20.79 6.56 10.47
C GLY A 21 -19.26 6.55 10.29
N CYS A 22 -18.48 6.40 11.38
CA CYS A 22 -17.03 6.26 11.33
C CYS A 22 -16.60 4.78 11.31
N ALA A 23 -17.26 3.94 10.50
CA ALA A 23 -16.74 2.63 10.19
C ALA A 23 -15.55 2.80 9.23
N GLY A 24 -14.39 2.25 9.59
CA GLY A 24 -13.12 2.44 8.88
C GLY A 24 -13.26 2.27 7.37
N VAL A 25 -12.75 3.25 6.63
CA VAL A 25 -12.58 3.18 5.17
C VAL A 25 -11.72 1.95 4.87
N ALA A 26 -12.16 1.13 3.92
CA ALA A 26 -11.41 -0.03 3.46
C ALA A 26 -9.96 0.36 3.15
N ASN A 27 -8.99 -0.32 3.78
CA ASN A 27 -7.57 -0.10 3.54
C ASN A 27 -7.12 -1.09 2.48
N PRO A 28 -6.81 -0.66 1.24
CA PRO A 28 -6.45 -1.59 0.18
C PRO A 28 -5.07 -2.20 0.48
N GLU A 29 -4.96 -3.54 0.42
CA GLU A 29 -3.72 -4.25 0.80
C GLU A 29 -2.79 -4.52 -0.39
N GLY A 30 -3.31 -4.49 -1.62
CA GLY A 30 -2.52 -4.84 -2.81
C GLY A 30 -2.36 -6.35 -2.95
N TRP A 31 -2.20 -6.82 -4.18
CA TRP A 31 -2.00 -8.24 -4.48
C TRP A 31 -1.14 -8.45 -5.72
N ALA A 32 -0.32 -7.46 -6.06
CA ALA A 32 0.59 -7.56 -7.18
C ALA A 32 1.43 -8.84 -7.07
N PRO A 33 1.48 -9.67 -8.12
CA PRO A 33 2.30 -10.87 -8.11
C PRO A 33 3.79 -10.50 -8.07
N PRO A 34 4.66 -11.38 -7.53
CA PRO A 34 6.10 -11.21 -7.60
C PRO A 34 6.61 -11.42 -9.04
N VAL A 35 7.72 -10.76 -9.38
CA VAL A 35 8.43 -10.91 -10.65
C VAL A 35 9.82 -11.47 -10.40
N PHE A 36 10.23 -12.46 -11.18
CA PHE A 36 11.53 -13.14 -11.06
C PHE A 36 12.47 -12.66 -12.17
N GLU A 37 13.62 -12.11 -11.79
CA GLU A 37 14.67 -11.66 -12.71
C GLU A 37 16.01 -12.30 -12.29
N GLY A 38 16.35 -13.42 -12.92
CA GLY A 38 17.51 -14.21 -12.52
C GLY A 38 17.37 -14.78 -11.11
N ASP A 39 18.30 -14.41 -10.22
CA ASP A 39 18.30 -14.80 -8.79
C ASP A 39 17.59 -13.77 -7.89
N ASP A 40 17.16 -12.64 -8.47
CA ASP A 40 16.47 -11.57 -7.76
C ASP A 40 14.95 -11.67 -7.97
N ILE A 41 14.21 -11.30 -6.94
CA ILE A 41 12.75 -11.29 -6.92
C ILE A 41 12.28 -9.88 -6.56
N LEU A 42 11.41 -9.32 -7.40
CA LEU A 42 10.69 -8.09 -7.14
C LEU A 42 9.31 -8.42 -6.57
N LEU A 43 9.04 -7.99 -5.34
CA LEU A 43 7.77 -8.27 -4.66
C LEU A 43 7.40 -7.20 -3.65
N PHE A 44 6.11 -7.11 -3.34
CA PHE A 44 5.59 -6.23 -2.30
C PHE A 44 5.58 -6.97 -0.96
N LEU A 45 6.55 -6.67 -0.08
CA LEU A 45 6.71 -7.30 1.23
C LEU A 45 5.89 -6.62 2.32
N ASP A 46 5.86 -5.29 2.29
CA ASP A 46 5.01 -4.46 3.15
C ASP A 46 4.04 -3.65 2.28
N LYS A 47 3.03 -3.11 2.94
CA LYS A 47 2.06 -2.25 2.31
C LYS A 47 2.79 -1.06 1.69
N GLU A 48 2.50 -0.83 0.41
CA GLU A 48 2.98 0.36 -0.32
C GLU A 48 4.48 0.39 -0.64
N GLU A 49 5.17 -0.75 -0.54
CA GLU A 49 6.61 -0.85 -0.78
C GLU A 49 6.92 -2.00 -1.75
N LEU A 50 7.59 -1.69 -2.86
CA LEU A 50 8.22 -2.65 -3.74
C LEU A 50 9.63 -2.94 -3.23
N SER A 51 9.97 -4.21 -3.04
CA SER A 51 11.31 -4.64 -2.64
C SER A 51 11.93 -5.54 -3.71
N ALA A 52 13.21 -5.31 -3.99
CA ALA A 52 14.06 -6.30 -4.64
C ALA A 52 14.74 -7.16 -3.60
N VAL A 53 14.72 -8.48 -3.82
CA VAL A 53 15.24 -9.47 -2.88
C VAL A 53 16.12 -10.45 -3.63
N ALA A 54 17.38 -10.58 -3.20
CA ALA A 54 18.23 -11.67 -3.65
C ALA A 54 17.83 -12.95 -2.92
N TYR A 55 17.59 -14.03 -3.67
CA TYR A 55 17.16 -15.32 -3.12
C TYR A 55 18.15 -16.42 -3.47
N ASP A 56 18.73 -17.07 -2.46
CA ASP A 56 19.73 -18.14 -2.64
C ASP A 56 19.14 -19.56 -2.68
N GLY A 57 17.81 -19.69 -2.67
CA GLY A 57 17.09 -20.97 -2.55
C GLY A 57 16.73 -21.37 -1.11
N THR A 58 17.30 -20.71 -0.11
CA THR A 58 17.06 -20.97 1.33
C THR A 58 16.72 -19.73 2.12
N SER A 59 17.27 -18.59 1.73
CA SER A 59 17.14 -17.31 2.40
C SER A 59 16.99 -16.19 1.39
N ALA A 60 16.37 -15.10 1.85
CA ALA A 60 16.08 -13.92 1.07
C ALA A 60 16.71 -12.72 1.78
N VAL A 61 17.44 -11.88 1.04
CA VAL A 61 18.01 -10.62 1.53
C VAL A 61 17.44 -9.47 0.71
N VAL A 62 16.84 -8.49 1.39
CA VAL A 62 16.35 -7.28 0.74
C VAL A 62 17.54 -6.46 0.24
N LEU A 63 17.58 -6.20 -1.06
CA LEU A 63 18.60 -5.39 -1.72
C LEU A 63 18.26 -3.90 -1.63
N TRP A 64 17.02 -3.56 -1.97
CA TRP A 64 16.49 -2.20 -1.88
C TRP A 64 14.96 -2.24 -1.76
N THR A 65 14.39 -1.11 -1.35
CA THR A 65 12.95 -0.86 -1.29
C THR A 65 12.61 0.49 -1.90
N PHE A 66 11.46 0.57 -2.54
CA PHE A 66 10.85 1.78 -3.07
C PHE A 66 9.36 1.84 -2.69
N PRO A 67 8.86 2.96 -2.15
CA PRO A 67 9.62 4.12 -1.66
C PRO A 67 10.47 3.75 -0.44
N ASP A 68 11.65 4.35 -0.28
CA ASP A 68 12.48 4.21 0.92
C ASP A 68 12.16 5.32 1.91
N GLU A 69 11.57 4.95 3.05
CA GLU A 69 11.19 5.88 4.10
C GLU A 69 12.36 6.70 4.68
N ASN A 70 13.60 6.23 4.50
CA ASN A 70 14.80 6.93 4.94
C ASN A 70 15.23 8.04 3.97
N LEU A 71 14.67 8.07 2.76
CA LEU A 71 14.95 9.09 1.76
C LEU A 71 13.89 10.20 1.79
N THR A 72 14.36 11.42 2.06
CA THR A 72 13.48 12.60 2.11
C THR A 72 12.80 12.90 0.78
N SER A 73 13.41 12.53 -0.34
CA SER A 73 12.84 12.65 -1.69
C SER A 73 11.66 11.72 -1.94
N GLU A 74 11.53 10.64 -1.17
CA GLU A 74 10.55 9.58 -1.41
C GLU A 74 9.49 9.47 -0.31
N LYS A 75 9.70 10.14 0.81
CA LYS A 75 8.80 10.11 1.98
C LYS A 75 7.33 10.45 1.66
N ASP A 76 7.13 11.32 0.68
CA ASP A 76 5.80 11.78 0.26
C ASP A 76 5.16 10.89 -0.82
N ILE A 77 5.89 9.88 -1.33
CA ILE A 77 5.34 8.88 -2.25
C ILE A 77 4.46 7.93 -1.45
N LYS A 78 3.24 7.71 -1.97
CA LYS A 78 2.23 6.81 -1.38
C LYS A 78 1.67 5.93 -2.48
N LEU A 79 2.14 4.68 -2.54
CA LEU A 79 1.62 3.74 -3.52
C LEU A 79 0.18 3.32 -3.19
N ARG A 80 -0.25 3.44 -1.90
CA ARG A 80 -1.52 2.96 -1.32
C ARG A 80 -1.71 1.46 -1.38
N SER A 81 -1.66 0.93 -2.60
CA SER A 81 -1.86 -0.46 -2.97
C SER A 81 -1.45 -0.64 -4.43
N VAL A 82 -0.77 -1.74 -4.74
CA VAL A 82 -0.42 -2.11 -6.10
C VAL A 82 -1.09 -3.43 -6.43
N TYR A 83 -1.79 -3.47 -7.56
CA TYR A 83 -2.55 -4.64 -8.03
C TYR A 83 -1.97 -5.26 -9.29
N SER A 84 -1.20 -4.48 -10.04
CA SER A 84 -0.58 -4.92 -11.29
C SER A 84 0.76 -5.59 -11.02
N GLU A 85 1.07 -6.59 -11.84
CA GLU A 85 2.43 -7.12 -11.95
C GLU A 85 3.41 -6.00 -12.33
N PRO A 86 4.54 -5.83 -11.61
CA PRO A 86 5.63 -4.97 -12.03
C PRO A 86 6.11 -5.32 -13.44
N VAL A 87 6.42 -4.31 -14.26
CA VAL A 87 6.98 -4.53 -15.60
C VAL A 87 8.46 -4.20 -15.57
N VAL A 88 9.30 -5.17 -15.91
CA VAL A 88 10.74 -4.97 -16.02
C VAL A 88 11.11 -4.75 -17.49
N ASP A 89 11.82 -3.67 -17.78
CA ASP A 89 12.41 -3.36 -19.08
C ASP A 89 13.86 -2.91 -18.87
N ASP A 90 14.79 -3.80 -19.22
CA ASP A 90 16.23 -3.63 -19.01
C ASP A 90 16.56 -3.25 -17.55
N ASP A 91 17.11 -2.06 -17.31
CA ASP A 91 17.45 -1.57 -15.97
C ASP A 91 16.33 -0.78 -15.28
N THR A 92 15.10 -0.79 -15.82
CA THR A 92 13.96 -0.07 -15.25
C THR A 92 12.82 -1.01 -14.86
N VAL A 93 12.26 -0.78 -13.68
CA VAL A 93 11.03 -1.41 -13.19
C VAL A 93 9.91 -0.38 -13.20
N TYR A 94 8.77 -0.75 -13.78
CA TYR A 94 7.58 0.08 -13.84
C TYR A 94 6.47 -0.50 -12.97
N ILE A 95 5.86 0.36 -12.16
CA ILE A 95 4.69 0.02 -11.35
C ILE A 95 3.63 1.12 -11.44
N GLY A 96 2.36 0.73 -11.38
CA GLY A 96 1.24 1.66 -11.22
C GLY A 96 0.74 1.70 -9.78
N SER A 97 0.55 2.89 -9.22
CA SER A 97 -0.10 3.05 -7.91
C SER A 97 -1.61 2.97 -8.01
N TYR A 98 -2.26 2.82 -6.86
CA TYR A 98 -3.72 2.92 -6.73
C TYR A 98 -4.28 4.25 -7.25
N GLU A 99 -3.53 5.34 -7.10
CA GLU A 99 -3.97 6.69 -7.46
C GLU A 99 -3.77 7.00 -8.96
N GLY A 100 -3.19 6.08 -9.72
CA GLY A 100 -3.00 6.19 -11.16
C GLY A 100 -1.64 6.77 -11.58
N ASP A 101 -0.72 6.96 -10.64
CA ASP A 101 0.66 7.33 -10.96
C ASP A 101 1.44 6.13 -11.46
N ILE A 102 2.38 6.37 -12.38
CA ILE A 102 3.33 5.36 -12.87
C ILE A 102 4.72 5.78 -12.40
N TYR A 103 5.42 4.84 -11.75
CA TYR A 103 6.79 5.04 -11.30
C TYR A 103 7.73 4.25 -12.20
N ALA A 104 8.85 4.88 -12.56
CA ALA A 104 10.00 4.25 -13.17
C ALA A 104 11.08 4.17 -12.11
N ILE A 105 11.58 2.98 -11.85
CA ILE A 105 12.44 2.66 -10.70
C ILE A 105 13.66 1.94 -11.25
N GLY A 106 14.86 2.41 -10.95
CA GLY A 106 16.10 1.73 -11.31
C GLY A 106 16.18 0.35 -10.67
N ARG A 107 16.42 -0.69 -11.47
CA ARG A 107 16.51 -2.08 -10.99
C ARG A 107 17.69 -2.30 -10.05
N GLY A 108 18.77 -1.53 -10.21
CA GLY A 108 20.01 -1.70 -9.44
C GLY A 108 19.96 -1.13 -8.02
N ASP A 109 19.20 -0.06 -7.81
CA ASP A 109 19.24 0.74 -6.57
C ASP A 109 17.87 1.19 -6.06
N GLY A 110 16.80 0.92 -6.80
CA GLY A 110 15.45 1.33 -6.46
C GLY A 110 15.14 2.80 -6.76
N ARG A 111 15.92 3.50 -7.62
CA ARG A 111 15.81 4.95 -7.84
C ARG A 111 15.61 5.38 -9.29
#